data_AF-A0A1H8P1Q3-F1
#
_entry.id   AF-A0A1H8P1Q3-F1
#
_cell.length_a   1.000
_cell.length_b   1.000
_cell.length_c   1.000
_cell.angle_alpha   90.00
_cell.angle_beta   90.00
_cell.angle_gamma   90.00
#
_symmetry.space_group_name_H-M   'P 1'
#
loop_
_entity.id
_entity.type
_entity.pdbx_description
1 polymer ?
#
loop_
_entity_poly.entity_id
_entity_poly.type
_entity_poly.pdbx_seq_one_letter_code
_entity_poly.pdbx_strand_id
1 'polypeptide(L)' 'MRRSTLAVEREWDVDSVVGYVFSLSFCSPATFGEEKEAFDSDLRAYLNRLEDERFVQHTEVEVISGKKPGKPSGR' A
#
# COMPACT_ATOMS: atom_id res chain seq x y z
N MET A 1 -20.76 12.58 11.78
CA MET A 1 -19.47 12.16 11.21
C MET A 1 -18.57 11.78 12.36
N ARG A 2 -17.95 10.59 12.35
CA ARG A 2 -17.12 10.04 13.42
C ARG A 2 -15.70 9.85 12.90
N ARG A 3 -14.72 10.21 13.72
CA ARG A 3 -13.29 9.96 13.51
C ARG A 3 -12.82 8.86 14.46
N SER A 4 -11.90 8.03 14.00
CA SER A 4 -11.19 7.04 14.81
C SER A 4 -9.87 6.68 14.14
N THR A 5 -8.86 6.31 14.92
CA THR A 5 -7.57 5.84 14.40
C THR A 5 -7.46 4.33 14.59
N LEU A 6 -6.86 3.65 13.60
CA LEU A 6 -6.53 2.23 13.66
C LEU A 6 -5.03 2.05 13.43
N ALA A 7 -4.35 1.37 14.35
CA ALA A 7 -2.99 0.93 14.14
C ALA A 7 -3.00 -0.33 13.26
N VAL A 8 -2.17 -0.34 12.22
CA VAL A 8 -1.99 -1.46 11.30
C VAL A 8 -0.52 -1.83 11.27
N GLU A 9 -0.25 -3.09 11.54
CA GLU A 9 1.07 -3.68 11.42
C GLU A 9 1.07 -4.70 10.27
N ARG A 10 2.13 -4.70 9.48
CA ARG A 10 2.35 -5.65 8.39
C ARG A 10 3.79 -6.07 8.34
N GLU A 11 4.00 -7.36 8.13
CA GLU A 11 5.30 -7.90 7.76
C GLU A 11 5.35 -8.14 6.25
N TRP A 12 6.49 -7.81 5.66
CA TRP A 12 6.71 -7.92 4.23
C TRP A 12 7.97 -8.73 3.96
N ASP A 13 7.89 -9.64 3.01
CA ASP A 13 9.06 -10.17 2.30
C ASP A 13 9.38 -9.28 1.07
N VAL A 14 10.50 -9.55 0.41
CA VAL A 14 10.92 -8.81 -0.79
C VAL A 14 9.85 -8.82 -1.88
N ASP A 15 9.21 -9.97 -2.11
CA ASP A 15 8.19 -10.11 -3.16
C ASP A 15 6.96 -9.26 -2.91
N SER A 16 6.49 -9.20 -1.66
CA SER A 16 5.33 -8.40 -1.27
C SER A 16 5.64 -6.90 -1.28
N VAL A 17 6.86 -6.46 -0.92
CA VAL A 17 7.29 -5.06 -1.09
C VAL A 17 7.27 -4.68 -2.57
N VAL A 18 7.90 -5.49 -3.43
CA VAL A 18 7.97 -5.24 -4.88
C VAL A 18 6.57 -5.23 -5.50
N GLY A 19 5.73 -6.19 -5.14
CA GLY A 19 4.33 -6.25 -5.58
C GLY A 19 3.53 -5.02 -5.15
N TYR A 20 3.72 -4.55 -3.92
CA TYR A 20 3.08 -3.32 -3.44
C TYR A 20 3.54 -2.10 -4.24
N VAL A 21 4.85 -1.95 -4.49
CA VAL A 21 5.40 -0.84 -5.29
C VAL A 21 4.73 -0.81 -6.67
N PHE A 22 4.66 -1.94 -7.39
CA PHE A 22 4.02 -1.98 -8.72
C PHE A 22 2.49 -1.86 -8.69
N SER A 23 1.85 -1.96 -7.51
CA SER A 23 0.42 -1.67 -7.35
C SER A 23 0.12 -0.18 -7.25
N LEU A 24 1.12 0.65 -6.92
CA LEU A 24 0.98 2.09 -6.83
C LEU A 24 0.77 2.68 -8.23
N SER A 25 -0.17 3.62 -8.37
CA SER A 25 -0.44 4.30 -9.64
C SER A 25 0.79 5.00 -10.22
N PHE A 26 1.70 5.48 -9.37
CA PHE A 26 2.96 6.09 -9.77
C PHE A 26 3.91 5.08 -10.44
N CYS A 27 3.93 3.86 -9.96
CA CYS A 27 4.81 2.78 -10.43
C CYS A 27 4.08 1.82 -11.37
N SER A 28 3.01 2.28 -12.03
CA SER A 28 2.26 1.42 -12.94
C SER A 28 3.15 0.95 -14.10
N PRO A 29 2.90 -0.24 -14.68
CA PRO A 29 3.63 -0.70 -15.86
C PRO A 29 3.57 0.30 -17.03
N ALA A 30 2.48 1.07 -17.15
CA ALA A 30 2.34 2.12 -18.16
C ALA A 30 3.27 3.33 -17.91
N THR A 31 3.65 3.58 -16.65
CA THR A 31 4.62 4.63 -16.29
C THR A 31 6.05 4.18 -16.56
N PHE A 32 6.36 2.92 -16.27
CA PHE A 32 7.73 2.38 -16.40
C PHE A 32 8.11 2.01 -17.84
N GLY A 33 7.16 1.59 -18.67
CA GLY A 33 7.46 1.12 -20.02
C GLY A 33 8.55 0.03 -20.01
N GLU A 34 9.62 0.25 -20.77
CA GLU A 34 10.76 -0.66 -20.90
C GLU A 34 11.66 -0.71 -19.66
N GLU A 35 11.63 0.31 -18.79
CA GLU A 35 12.48 0.38 -17.59
C GLU A 35 11.99 -0.51 -16.44
N LYS A 36 10.80 -1.11 -16.58
CA LYS A 36 10.16 -1.91 -15.53
C LYS A 36 11.06 -3.03 -15.01
N GLU A 37 11.67 -3.78 -15.92
CA GLU A 37 12.49 -4.96 -15.58
C GLU A 37 13.79 -4.56 -14.88
N ALA A 38 14.44 -3.50 -15.37
CA ALA A 38 15.65 -2.96 -14.74
C ALA A 38 15.33 -2.46 -13.32
N PHE A 39 14.24 -1.71 -13.14
CA PHE A 39 13.81 -1.23 -11.84
C PHE A 39 13.46 -2.37 -10.87
N ASP A 40 12.73 -3.41 -11.32
CA ASP A 40 12.42 -4.59 -10.49
C ASP A 40 13.69 -5.26 -9.99
N SER A 41 14.65 -5.50 -10.89
CA SER A 41 15.94 -6.11 -10.56
C SER A 41 16.72 -5.27 -9.54
N ASP A 42 16.84 -3.97 -9.77
CA ASP A 42 17.58 -3.06 -8.88
C ASP A 42 16.95 -2.95 -7.50
N LEU A 43 15.60 -2.88 -7.44
CA LEU A 43 14.87 -2.84 -6.18
C LEU A 43 15.07 -4.12 -5.38
N ARG A 44 14.96 -5.29 -6.02
CA ARG A 44 15.21 -6.59 -5.38
C ARG A 44 16.64 -6.70 -4.87
N ALA A 45 17.62 -6.31 -5.68
CA ALA A 45 19.02 -6.30 -5.30
C ALA A 45 19.31 -5.34 -4.14
N TYR A 46 18.58 -4.22 -4.05
CA TYR A 46 18.66 -3.32 -2.90
C TYR A 46 18.07 -3.94 -1.64
N LEU A 47 16.83 -4.47 -1.71
CA LEU A 47 16.15 -5.06 -0.55
C LEU A 47 16.92 -6.26 0.01
N ASN A 48 17.45 -7.14 -0.84
CA ASN A 48 18.26 -8.28 -0.41
C ASN A 48 19.57 -7.89 0.29
N ARG A 49 20.06 -6.65 0.11
CA ARG A 49 21.27 -6.15 0.80
C ARG A 49 20.99 -5.64 2.21
N LEU A 50 19.73 -5.45 2.60
CA LEU A 50 19.39 -4.90 3.91
C LEU A 50 19.52 -5.93 5.04
N GLU A 51 19.98 -7.15 4.76
CA GLU A 51 20.17 -8.28 5.69
C GLU A 51 18.91 -8.72 6.48
N ASP A 52 17.79 -8.03 6.30
CA ASP A 52 16.49 -8.38 6.86
C ASP A 52 15.76 -9.41 5.98
N GLU A 53 15.33 -10.53 6.58
CA GLU A 53 14.43 -11.49 5.91
C GLU A 53 12.99 -10.94 5.81
N ARG A 54 12.63 -10.00 6.70
CA ARG A 54 11.28 -9.46 6.87
C ARG A 54 11.32 -7.97 7.21
N PHE A 55 10.53 -7.17 6.52
CA PHE A 55 10.35 -5.75 6.80
C PHE A 55 9.06 -5.52 7.58
N VAL A 56 9.15 -4.89 8.75
CA VAL A 56 7.97 -4.55 9.56
C VAL A 56 7.52 -3.12 9.25
N GLN A 57 6.26 -2.97 8.88
CA GLN A 57 5.60 -1.69 8.66
C GLN A 57 4.60 -1.42 9.79
N HIS A 58 4.73 -0.28 10.45
CA HIS A 58 3.70 0.27 11.34
C HIS A 58 3.03 1.48 10.67
N THR A 59 1.70 1.46 10.58
CA THR A 59 0.91 2.53 9.96
C THR A 59 -0.26 2.92 10.87
N GLU A 60 -0.55 4.21 10.98
CA GLU A 60 -1.80 4.70 11.55
C GLU A 60 -2.77 5.09 10.45
N VAL A 61 -3.99 4.52 10.50
CA VAL A 61 -5.07 4.82 9.56
C VAL A 61 -6.13 5.66 10.26
N GLU A 62 -6.29 6.90 9.82
CA GLU A 62 -7.43 7.73 10.23
C GLU A 62 -8.68 7.32 9.43
N VAL A 63 -9.72 6.92 10.14
CA VAL A 63 -11.02 6.56 9.57
C VAL A 63 -12.02 7.66 9.86
N ILE A 64 -12.52 8.26 8.79
CA ILE A 64 -13.60 9.24 8.82
C ILE A 64 -14.87 8.56 8.29
N SER A 65 -15.87 8.39 9.14
CA SER A 65 -17.12 7.69 8.81
C SER A 65 -18.36 8.58 9.00
N GLY A 66 -19.38 8.35 8.19
CA GLY A 66 -20.66 9.06 8.27
C GLY A 66 -21.81 8.16 7.83
N LYS A 67 -22.99 8.38 8.40
CA LYS A 67 -24.22 7.73 7.96
C LYS A 67 -24.96 8.67 7.01
N LYS A 68 -25.29 8.20 5.81
CA LYS A 68 -26.16 8.96 4.89
C LYS A 68 -27.54 9.10 5.55
N PRO A 69 -28.19 10.28 5.50
CA PRO A 69 -29.58 10.41 5.95
C PRO A 69 -30.46 9.46 5.14
N GLY A 70 -31.34 8.73 5.84
CA GLY A 70 -32.30 7.83 5.20
C GLY A 70 -33.26 8.63 4.30
N LYS A 71 -33.75 7.99 3.22
CA LYS A 71 -34.80 8.59 2.41
C LYS A 71 -36.04 8.80 3.30
N PRO A 72 -36.68 9.99 3.31
CA PRO A 72 -37.91 10.17 4.06
C PRO A 72 -38.93 9.15 3.58
N SER A 73 -39.52 8.37 4.50
CA SER A 73 -40.67 7.53 4.17
C SER A 73 -41.85 8.48 3.95
N GLY A 74 -42.21 8.74 2.70
CA GLY A 74 -43.45 9.45 2.37
C GLY A 74 -44.64 8.64 2.86
N ARG A 75 -45.41 9.21 3.78
CA ARG A 75 -46.82 8.89 4.00
C ARG A 75 -47.63 10.06 3.49
#